data_AF-A0A935SSZ2-F1
#
_entry.id   AF-A0A935SSZ2-F1
#
_cell.length_a   1.000
_cell.length_b   1.000
_cell.length_c   1.000
_cell.angle_alpha   90.00
_cell.angle_beta   90.00
_cell.angle_gamma   90.00
#
_symmetry.space_group_name_H-M   'P 1'
#
loop_
_entity.id
_entity.type
_entity.pdbx_description
1 polymer ?
#
loop_
_entity_poly.entity_id
_entity_poly.type
_entity_poly.pdbx_seq_one_letter_code
_entity_poly.pdbx_strand_id
1 'polypeptide(L)'
;MPKDGKTDLLVTADMLVEDIDFRLDWTTPEFQGHKALAVSLSDIAAMGGKPVWSLLSMGVPETLWKTDFVDRFYEGWFALARNINVELVGGDVSRTPDKVVIDSIVGGEIEKGRAILRSTAKPEMRSS
;
A
#
# COMPACT_ATOMS: atom_id res chain seq x y z
N MET A 1 -0.80 -15.57 -6.40
CA MET A 1 0.53 -16.21 -6.47
C MET A 1 0.81 -16.60 -7.92
N PRO A 2 2.03 -16.43 -8.45
CA PRO A 2 2.32 -16.67 -9.87
C PRO A 2 1.84 -18.06 -10.25
N LYS A 3 0.94 -18.10 -11.24
CA LYS A 3 0.22 -19.33 -11.58
C LYS A 3 0.98 -20.20 -12.58
N ASP A 4 2.03 -19.66 -13.21
CA ASP A 4 2.87 -20.36 -14.16
C ASP A 4 4.32 -19.85 -14.13
N GLY A 5 5.25 -20.63 -14.68
CA GLY A 5 6.67 -20.26 -14.75
C GLY A 5 6.99 -19.10 -15.71
N LYS A 6 5.98 -18.31 -16.11
CA LYS A 6 6.08 -17.19 -17.05
C LYS A 6 6.06 -15.82 -16.37
N THR A 7 5.67 -15.75 -15.10
CA THR A 7 5.59 -14.51 -14.33
C THR A 7 6.44 -14.57 -13.07
N ASP A 8 7.04 -13.43 -12.70
CA ASP A 8 7.69 -13.23 -11.41
C ASP A 8 6.70 -12.56 -10.44
N LEU A 9 6.71 -13.00 -9.18
CA LEU A 9 5.96 -12.34 -8.11
C LEU A 9 6.70 -11.08 -7.65
N LEU A 10 5.99 -9.97 -7.60
CA LEU A 10 6.45 -8.75 -6.94
C LEU A 10 5.68 -8.59 -5.64
N VAL A 11 6.38 -8.23 -4.56
CA VAL A 11 5.77 -7.92 -3.26
C VAL A 11 6.48 -6.69 -2.71
N THR A 12 5.70 -5.73 -2.23
CA THR A 12 6.18 -4.64 -1.40
C THR A 12 5.35 -4.54 -0.13
N ALA A 13 5.93 -3.94 0.91
CA ALA A 13 5.28 -3.62 2.16
C ALA A 13 5.69 -2.21 2.58
N ASP A 14 4.72 -1.38 2.91
CA ASP A 14 4.92 -0.02 3.38
C ASP A 14 4.19 0.21 4.69
N MET A 15 4.94 0.69 5.67
CA MET A 15 4.40 1.07 6.96
C MET A 15 4.31 2.60 7.06
N LEU A 16 3.16 3.09 7.52
CA LEU A 16 2.92 4.49 7.82
C LEU A 16 2.58 4.62 9.30
N VAL A 17 3.38 5.40 10.03
CA VAL A 17 3.22 5.67 11.45
C VAL A 17 2.81 7.12 11.67
N GLU A 18 1.75 7.34 12.45
CA GLU A 18 1.31 8.67 12.85
C GLU A 18 2.45 9.44 13.57
N ASP A 19 2.55 10.74 13.29
CA ASP A 19 3.62 11.67 13.69
C ASP A 19 5.01 11.39 13.12
N ILE A 20 5.18 10.33 12.31
CA ILE A 20 6.42 10.04 11.55
C ILE A 20 6.19 10.25 10.05
N ASP A 21 5.19 9.58 9.48
CA ASP A 21 4.91 9.59 8.03
C ASP A 21 3.68 10.43 7.65
N PHE A 22 2.81 10.71 8.62
CA PHE A 22 1.62 11.54 8.46
C PHE A 22 1.16 12.09 9.81
N ARG A 23 0.27 13.08 9.79
CA ARG A 23 -0.41 13.59 10.98
C ARG A 23 -1.91 13.67 10.73
N LEU A 24 -2.71 13.21 11.70
CA LEU A 24 -4.17 13.15 11.59
C LEU A 24 -4.85 14.51 11.51
N ASP A 25 -4.22 15.58 12.02
CA ASP A 25 -4.73 16.94 11.92
C ASP A 25 -4.50 17.59 10.55
N TRP A 26 -3.73 16.96 9.66
CA TRP A 26 -3.43 17.45 8.31
C TRP A 26 -4.10 16.62 7.20
N THR A 27 -4.80 15.55 7.56
CA THR A 27 -5.42 14.62 6.61
C THR A 27 -6.84 14.27 7.03
N THR A 28 -7.62 13.75 6.09
CA THR A 28 -8.84 13.02 6.42
C THR A 28 -8.56 11.51 6.46
N PRO A 29 -9.43 10.71 7.11
CA PRO A 29 -9.29 9.25 7.09
C PRO A 29 -9.32 8.68 5.67
N GLU A 30 -10.20 9.18 4.80
CA GLU A 30 -10.30 8.75 3.39
C GLU A 30 -9.00 9.03 2.64
N PHE A 31 -8.42 10.22 2.81
CA PHE A 31 -7.14 10.53 2.18
C PHE A 31 -6.03 9.62 2.71
N GLN A 32 -6.03 9.32 4.00
CA GLN A 32 -5.03 8.43 4.60
C GLN A 32 -5.17 6.99 4.08
N GLY A 33 -6.40 6.49 3.88
CA GLY A 33 -6.67 5.20 3.24
C GLY A 33 -6.21 5.15 1.78
N HIS A 34 -6.47 6.21 1.02
CA HIS A 34 -5.96 6.36 -0.34
C HIS A 34 -4.43 6.35 -0.36
N LYS A 35 -3.79 7.18 0.49
CA LYS A 35 -2.33 7.31 0.58
C LYS A 35 -1.68 5.97 0.93
N ALA A 36 -2.21 5.25 1.92
CA ALA A 36 -1.65 3.97 2.38
C ALA A 36 -1.52 2.96 1.24
N LEU A 37 -2.57 2.80 0.43
CA LEU A 37 -2.52 1.92 -0.73
C LEU A 37 -1.66 2.51 -1.87
N ALA A 38 -1.76 3.82 -2.13
CA ALA A 38 -1.04 4.48 -3.23
C ALA A 38 0.49 4.33 -3.13
N VAL A 39 1.05 4.39 -1.92
CA VAL A 39 2.50 4.24 -1.70
C VAL A 39 2.96 2.85 -2.17
N SER A 40 2.34 1.78 -1.68
CA SER A 40 2.70 0.40 -2.06
C SER A 40 2.43 0.09 -3.52
N LEU A 41 1.39 0.66 -4.12
CA LEU A 41 1.16 0.53 -5.56
C LEU A 41 2.25 1.18 -6.40
N SER A 42 2.75 2.34 -5.97
CA SER A 42 3.82 3.05 -6.66
C SER A 42 5.09 2.22 -6.72
N ASP A 43 5.39 1.45 -5.67
CA ASP A 43 6.53 0.55 -5.64
C ASP A 43 6.39 -0.62 -6.64
N ILE A 44 5.22 -1.23 -6.74
CA ILE A 44 4.94 -2.23 -7.78
C ILE A 44 5.10 -1.63 -9.18
N ALA A 45 4.56 -0.44 -9.40
CA ALA A 45 4.67 0.27 -10.68
C ALA A 45 6.14 0.61 -11.01
N ALA A 46 6.94 1.01 -10.02
CA ALA A 46 8.37 1.29 -10.18
C ALA A 46 9.18 0.04 -10.57
N MET A 47 8.73 -1.15 -10.16
CA MET A 47 9.29 -2.43 -10.61
C MET A 47 8.83 -2.85 -12.02
N GLY A 48 7.99 -2.04 -12.66
CA GLY A 48 7.36 -2.34 -13.96
C GLY A 48 6.21 -3.35 -13.85
N GLY A 49 5.77 -3.64 -12.63
CA GLY A 49 4.77 -4.65 -12.34
C GLY A 49 3.34 -4.17 -12.50
N LYS A 50 2.44 -5.15 -12.66
CA LYS A 50 1.00 -4.95 -12.52
C LYS A 50 0.57 -5.39 -11.11
N PRO A 51 0.00 -4.50 -10.28
CA PRO A 51 -0.54 -4.90 -8.97
C PRO A 51 -1.79 -5.77 -9.16
N VAL A 52 -2.02 -6.71 -8.24
CA VAL A 52 -3.11 -7.70 -8.34
C VAL A 52 -3.90 -7.79 -7.04
N TRP A 53 -3.22 -7.83 -5.90
CA TRP A 53 -3.84 -7.98 -4.59
C TRP A 53 -3.13 -7.12 -3.55
N SER A 54 -3.82 -6.84 -2.45
CA SER A 54 -3.28 -6.14 -1.30
C SER A 54 -3.70 -6.80 0.01
N LEU A 55 -2.90 -6.62 1.05
CA LEU A 55 -3.23 -6.87 2.45
C LEU A 55 -3.10 -5.56 3.23
N LEU A 56 -3.88 -5.41 4.28
CA LEU A 56 -3.85 -4.25 5.16
C LEU A 56 -3.85 -4.68 6.62
N SER A 57 -2.86 -4.26 7.39
CA SER A 57 -2.93 -4.32 8.85
C SER A 57 -2.97 -2.92 9.42
N MET A 58 -3.84 -2.67 10.39
CA MET A 58 -3.99 -1.34 10.98
C MET A 58 -4.15 -1.41 12.49
N GLY A 59 -3.32 -0.66 13.20
CA GLY A 59 -3.46 -0.35 14.61
C GLY A 59 -4.16 0.98 14.80
N VAL A 60 -5.25 1.02 15.56
CA VAL A 60 -6.06 2.23 15.77
C VAL A 60 -6.25 2.52 17.27
N PRO A 61 -6.03 3.75 17.73
CA PRO A 61 -6.25 4.14 19.12
C PRO A 61 -7.73 3.99 19.54
N GLU A 62 -7.98 3.67 20.81
CA GLU A 62 -9.35 3.52 21.36
C GLU A 62 -10.24 4.76 21.12
N THR A 63 -9.65 5.96 21.11
CA THR A 63 -10.36 7.22 20.85
C THR A 63 -10.92 7.29 19.42
N LEU A 64 -10.20 6.76 18.44
CA LEU A 64 -10.63 6.71 17.04
C LEU A 64 -11.44 5.45 16.74
N TRP A 65 -11.19 4.35 17.45
CA TRP A 65 -11.93 3.10 17.33
C TRP A 65 -13.44 3.26 17.51
N LYS A 66 -13.86 4.22 18.35
CA LYS A 66 -15.28 4.52 18.64
C LYS A 66 -15.92 5.50 17.65
N THR A 67 -15.18 5.91 16.61
CA THR A 67 -15.63 6.87 15.60
C THR A 67 -15.78 6.17 14.24
N ASP A 68 -16.12 6.94 13.20
CA ASP A 68 -16.19 6.49 11.81
C ASP A 68 -14.81 6.43 11.11
N PHE A 69 -13.72 6.64 11.85
CA PHE A 69 -12.36 6.70 11.29
C PHE A 69 -12.01 5.49 10.42
N VAL A 70 -12.26 4.27 10.90
CA VAL A 70 -11.91 3.03 10.20
C VAL A 70 -12.74 2.87 8.92
N ASP A 71 -14.04 3.15 8.99
CA ASP A 71 -14.94 3.04 7.84
C ASP A 71 -14.54 4.03 6.75
N ARG A 72 -14.30 5.30 7.13
CA ARG A 72 -13.85 6.34 6.20
C ARG A 72 -12.46 6.07 5.62
N PHE A 73 -11.55 5.50 6.42
CA PHE A 73 -10.28 5.01 5.90
C PHE A 73 -10.49 3.99 4.78
N TYR A 74 -11.35 3.00 5.01
CA TYR A 74 -11.68 1.99 4.00
C TYR A 74 -12.37 2.58 2.76
N GLU A 75 -13.21 3.62 2.90
CA GLU A 75 -13.80 4.30 1.74
C GLU A 75 -12.72 4.84 0.79
N GLY A 76 -11.69 5.50 1.34
CA GLY A 76 -10.55 5.99 0.59
C GLY A 76 -9.71 4.89 -0.05
N TRP A 77 -9.43 3.83 0.71
CA TRP A 77 -8.73 2.64 0.24
C TRP A 77 -9.46 1.99 -0.95
N PHE A 78 -10.75 1.68 -0.79
CA PHE A 78 -11.55 1.01 -1.80
C PHE A 78 -11.84 1.90 -3.01
N ALA A 79 -11.92 3.22 -2.84
CA ALA A 79 -12.01 4.14 -3.97
C ALA A 79 -10.80 4.00 -4.90
N LEU A 80 -9.58 3.96 -4.35
CA LEU A 80 -8.38 3.74 -5.15
C LEU A 80 -8.31 2.31 -5.69
N ALA A 81 -8.51 1.31 -4.84
CA ALA A 81 -8.43 -0.12 -5.20
C ALA A 81 -9.33 -0.48 -6.39
N ARG A 82 -10.55 0.07 -6.45
CA ARG A 82 -11.47 -0.10 -7.58
C ARG A 82 -10.95 0.53 -8.87
N ASN A 83 -10.35 1.71 -8.80
CA ASN A 83 -9.85 2.42 -9.98
C ASN A 83 -8.70 1.68 -10.69
N ILE A 84 -7.94 0.91 -9.94
CA ILE A 84 -6.75 0.18 -10.42
C ILE A 84 -6.98 -1.34 -10.52
N ASN A 85 -8.17 -1.81 -10.14
CA ASN A 85 -8.55 -3.23 -10.10
C ASN A 85 -7.61 -4.10 -9.24
N VAL A 86 -7.36 -3.66 -8.00
CA VAL A 86 -6.59 -4.41 -6.98
C VAL A 86 -7.55 -4.86 -5.88
N GLU A 87 -7.45 -6.13 -5.49
CA GLU A 87 -8.33 -6.73 -4.47
C GLU A 87 -7.67 -6.70 -3.08
N LEU A 88 -8.39 -6.22 -2.07
CA LEU A 88 -7.99 -6.42 -0.67
C LEU A 88 -8.36 -7.84 -0.25
N VAL A 89 -7.37 -8.73 -0.20
CA VAL A 89 -7.60 -10.18 0.00
C VAL A 89 -7.52 -10.60 1.47
N GLY A 90 -7.21 -9.68 2.37
CA GLY A 90 -7.12 -9.95 3.79
C GLY A 90 -6.48 -8.80 4.56
N GLY A 91 -6.48 -8.94 5.88
CA GLY A 91 -5.97 -7.91 6.77
C GLY A 91 -6.32 -8.17 8.23
N ASP A 92 -5.82 -7.30 9.10
CA ASP A 92 -6.16 -7.27 10.51
C ASP A 92 -6.34 -5.82 10.97
N VAL A 93 -7.30 -5.59 11.86
CA VAL A 93 -7.49 -4.28 12.48
C VAL A 93 -7.56 -4.48 13.98
N SER A 94 -6.64 -3.85 14.70
CA SER A 94 -6.51 -4.01 16.14
C SER A 94 -6.39 -2.66 16.83
N ARG A 95 -6.56 -2.68 18.15
CA ARG A 95 -6.45 -1.46 18.97
C ARG A 95 -5.01 -1.23 19.41
N THR A 96 -4.58 0.02 19.35
CA THR A 96 -3.28 0.47 19.89
C THR A 96 -3.49 1.39 21.09
N PRO A 97 -2.47 1.55 21.97
CA PRO A 97 -2.59 2.44 23.12
C PRO A 97 -2.69 3.93 22.77
N ASP A 98 -2.14 4.38 21.64
CA ASP A 98 -1.99 5.82 21.37
C ASP A 98 -2.03 6.23 19.89
N LYS A 99 -1.19 5.64 19.03
CA LYS A 99 -1.00 6.11 17.64
C LYS A 99 -1.56 5.18 16.58
N VAL A 100 -1.99 5.76 15.46
CA VAL A 100 -2.36 5.00 14.26
C VAL A 100 -1.09 4.46 13.59
N VAL A 101 -1.10 3.17 13.29
CA VAL A 101 -0.07 2.50 12.51
C VAL A 101 -0.76 1.73 11.39
N ILE A 102 -0.29 1.89 10.17
CA ILE A 102 -0.84 1.25 8.98
C ILE A 102 0.28 0.48 8.30
N ASP A 103 0.04 -0.78 7.98
CA ASP A 103 0.92 -1.62 7.17
C ASP A 103 0.14 -2.08 5.93
N SER A 104 0.62 -1.65 4.76
CA SER A 104 0.04 -1.97 3.47
C SER A 104 1.00 -2.89 2.73
N ILE A 105 0.52 -4.06 2.32
CA ILE A 105 1.28 -5.01 1.51
C ILE A 105 0.59 -5.10 0.16
N VAL A 106 1.33 -4.94 -0.93
CA VAL A 106 0.79 -5.14 -2.28
C VAL A 106 1.59 -6.21 -2.98
N GLY A 107 0.87 -7.14 -3.60
CA GLY A 107 1.44 -8.10 -4.53
C GLY A 107 1.06 -7.80 -5.97
N GLY A 108 2.05 -7.94 -6.84
CA GLY A 108 1.90 -7.79 -8.28
C GLY A 108 2.59 -8.88 -9.06
N GLU A 109 2.49 -8.80 -10.37
CA GLU A 109 3.13 -9.72 -11.30
C GLU A 109 3.79 -8.96 -12.45
N ILE A 110 4.83 -9.56 -13.00
CA ILE A 110 5.50 -9.09 -14.21
C ILE A 110 5.97 -10.30 -15.03
N GLU A 111 6.15 -10.11 -16.35
CA GLU A 111 6.81 -11.11 -17.18
C GLU A 111 8.17 -11.50 -16.59
N LYS A 112 8.44 -12.81 -16.58
CA LYS A 112 9.65 -13.37 -15.99
C LYS A 112 10.91 -12.72 -16.56
N GLY A 113 11.80 -12.26 -15.67
CA GLY A 113 13.06 -11.62 -16.02
C GLY A 113 12.94 -10.18 -16.50
N ARG A 114 11.75 -9.56 -16.44
CA ARG A 114 11.55 -8.15 -16.82
C ARG A 114 11.42 -7.19 -15.63
N ALA A 115 11.49 -7.72 -14.40
CA ALA A 115 11.46 -6.90 -13.19
C ALA A 115 12.55 -5.82 -13.22
N ILE A 116 12.17 -4.57 -13.00
CA ILE A 116 13.12 -3.47 -12.81
C ILE A 116 13.60 -3.54 -11.38
N LEU A 117 14.83 -4.03 -11.19
CA LEU A 117 15.46 -4.09 -9.87
C LEU A 117 16.17 -2.76 -9.59
N ARG A 118 16.16 -2.30 -8.34
CA ARG A 118 16.98 -1.14 -7.94
C ARG A 118 18.47 -1.33 -8.25
N SER A 119 18.95 -2.58 -8.36
CA SER A 119 20.33 -2.92 -8.74
C SER A 119 20.65 -2.72 -10.22
N THR A 120 19.67 -2.61 -11.10
CA THR A 120 19.88 -2.32 -12.53
C THR A 120 19.79 -0.83 -12.87
N ALA A 121 19.42 0.02 -11.91
CA ALA A 121 19.53 1.47 -12.03
C ALA A 121 21.01 1.89 -11.97
N LYS A 122 21.65 2.00 -13.15
CA LYS A 122 22.96 2.65 -13.25
C LYS A 122 22.80 4.14 -12.96
N PRO A 123 23.67 4.78 -12.14
CA PRO A 123 23.55 6.19 -11.73
C PRO A 123 23.68 7.27 -12.84
N GLU A 124 23.57 6.92 -14.13
CA GLU A 124 24.14 7.74 -15.21
C GLU A 124 23.14 8.25 -16.25
N MET A 125 21.84 7.97 -16.15
CA MET A 125 20.87 8.59 -17.05
C MET A 125 20.37 9.93 -16.51
N ARG A 126 21.26 10.94 -16.54
CA ARG A 126 20.84 12.34 -16.63
C ARG A 126 20.35 12.57 -18.07
N SER A 127 19.07 12.90 -18.23
CA SER A 127 18.53 13.41 -19.48
C SER A 127 19.34 14.64 -19.92
N SER A 128 19.94 14.55 -21.09
CA SER A 128 20.48 15.71 -21.83
C SER A 128 19.34 16.50 -22.47
#